data_AF-A0A7L1WGV8-F1
#
_entry.id   AF-A0A7L1WGV8-F1
#
_cell.length_a   1.000
_cell.length_b   1.000
_cell.length_c   1.000
_cell.angle_alpha   90.00
_cell.angle_beta   90.00
_cell.angle_gamma   90.00
#
_symmetry.space_group_name_H-M   'P 1'
#
loop_
_entity.id
_entity.type
_entity.pdbx_description
1 polymer ?
#
loop_
_entity_poly.entity_id
_entity_poly.type
_entity_poly.pdbx_seq_one_letter_code
_entity_poly.pdbx_strand_id
1 'polypeptide(L)' 'LVNHQHIHTRWLYECGEWGKSFSQRSHLIIHQMIHTGERPCECPQSGKSFTQSSHLTRHQESH' A
#
# COMPACT_ATOMS: atom_id res chain seq x y z
N LEU A 1 -30.99 -0.38 -18.92
CA LEU A 1 -30.26 -0.78 -17.69
C LEU A 1 -29.32 -1.93 -18.03
N VAL A 2 -28.29 -1.67 -18.83
CA VAL A 2 -27.28 -2.69 -19.14
C VAL A 2 -26.33 -2.76 -17.97
N ASN A 3 -26.65 -3.71 -17.10
CA ASN A 3 -25.72 -4.61 -16.44
C ASN A 3 -24.34 -4.02 -16.16
N HIS A 4 -24.17 -3.56 -14.92
CA HIS A 4 -22.91 -3.30 -14.25
C HIS A 4 -22.09 -4.61 -14.15
N GLN A 5 -21.60 -5.11 -15.29
CA GLN A 5 -20.89 -6.39 -15.38
C GLN A 5 -19.57 -6.30 -16.17
N HIS A 6 -18.98 -5.10 -16.24
CA HIS A 6 -17.61 -4.92 -16.74
C HIS A 6 -16.66 -4.29 -15.70
N ILE A 7 -16.95 -4.41 -14.40
CA ILE A 7 -16.02 -4.00 -13.33
C ILE A 7 -15.37 -5.21 -12.64
N HIS A 8 -15.39 -6.37 -13.29
CA HIS A 8 -14.74 -7.58 -12.77
C HIS A 8 -13.46 -7.94 -13.55
N THR A 9 -12.74 -6.93 -14.06
CA THR A 9 -11.51 -7.14 -14.86
C THR A 9 -10.31 -6.32 -14.38
N ARG A 10 -10.29 -5.81 -13.14
CA ARG A 10 -9.28 -4.79 -12.76
C ARG A 10 -8.64 -4.95 -11.38
N TRP A 11 -8.46 -6.18 -10.91
CA TRP A 11 -7.50 -6.48 -9.84
C TRP A 11 -6.46 -7.45 -10.37
N LEU A 12 -5.43 -6.89 -11.01
CA LEU A 12 -4.39 -7.63 -11.73
C LEU A 12 -3.22 -8.05 -10.83
N TYR A 13 -3.08 -7.42 -9.67
CA TYR A 13 -1.93 -7.58 -8.79
C TYR A 13 -2.34 -8.32 -7.53
N GLU A 14 -2.16 -9.64 -7.52
CA GLU A 14 -2.50 -10.51 -6.40
C GLU A 14 -1.31 -10.73 -5.46
N CYS A 15 -1.58 -10.74 -4.16
CA CYS A 15 -0.65 -11.18 -3.15
C CYS A 15 -0.76 -12.70 -2.98
N GLY A 16 0.28 -13.45 -3.37
CA GLY A 16 0.29 -14.91 -3.32
C GLY A 16 0.22 -15.51 -1.90
N GLU A 17 0.51 -14.74 -0.86
CA GLU A 17 0.44 -15.25 0.52
C GLU A 17 -0.98 -15.20 1.09
N TRP A 18 -1.78 -14.19 0.73
CA TRP A 18 -3.10 -13.92 1.35
C TRP A 18 -4.25 -13.89 0.34
N GLY A 19 -3.99 -14.10 -0.96
CA GLY A 19 -4.99 -14.08 -2.03
C GLY A 19 -5.65 -12.71 -2.25
N LYS A 20 -5.04 -11.64 -1.73
CA LYS A 20 -5.60 -10.29 -1.80
C LYS A 20 -5.19 -9.61 -3.10
N SER A 21 -6.16 -9.15 -3.88
CA SER A 21 -5.92 -8.55 -5.20
C SER A 21 -6.07 -7.04 -5.17
N PHE A 22 -5.20 -6.35 -5.90
CA PHE A 22 -5.10 -4.90 -5.96
C PHE A 22 -5.24 -4.40 -7.40
N SER A 23 -5.81 -3.21 -7.55
CA SER A 23 -5.96 -2.54 -8.85
C SER A 23 -4.67 -1.86 -9.31
N GLN A 24 -3.72 -1.64 -8.40
CA GLN A 24 -2.46 -0.96 -8.66
C GLN A 24 -1.29 -1.75 -8.07
N ARG A 25 -0.18 -1.81 -8.82
CA ARG A 25 1.05 -2.49 -8.38
C ARG A 25 1.65 -1.86 -7.13
N SER A 26 1.61 -0.53 -7.02
CA SER A 26 2.09 0.21 -5.84
C SER A 26 1.39 -0.27 -4.56
N HIS A 27 0.08 -0.49 -4.60
CA HIS A 27 -0.68 -1.00 -3.46
C HIS A 27 -0.30 -2.44 -3.10
N LEU A 28 -0.03 -3.30 -4.08
CA LEU A 28 0.49 -4.65 -3.82
C LEU A 28 1.86 -4.59 -3.13
N ILE A 29 2.77 -3.74 -3.61
CA ILE A 29 4.12 -3.57 -3.03
C ILE A 29 4.03 -3.06 -1.58
N ILE A 30 3.20 -2.03 -1.33
CA ILE A 30 2.96 -1.52 0.03
C ILE A 30 2.32 -2.60 0.92
N HIS A 31 1.45 -3.44 0.35
CA HIS A 31 0.86 -4.55 1.09
C HIS A 31 1.90 -5.63 1.44
N GLN A 32 2.83 -5.95 0.54
CA GLN A 32 3.90 -6.91 0.80
C GLN A 32 4.82 -6.49 1.96
N MET A 33 5.01 -5.17 2.16
CA MET A 33 5.74 -4.65 3.33
C MET A 33 5.11 -5.05 4.67
N ILE A 34 3.82 -5.40 4.71
CA ILE A 34 3.17 -5.90 5.93
C ILE A 34 3.66 -7.31 6.25
N HIS A 35 3.98 -8.12 5.23
CA HIS A 35 4.49 -9.47 5.40
C HIS A 35 5.96 -9.47 5.80
N THR A 36 6.77 -8.59 5.19
CA THR A 36 8.20 -8.48 5.50
C THR A 36 8.49 -7.61 6.73
N GLY A 37 7.54 -6.78 7.14
CA GLY A 37 7.74 -5.79 8.20
C GLY A 37 8.61 -4.61 7.78
N GLU A 38 8.99 -4.51 6.51
CA GLU A 38 9.84 -3.44 6.01
C GLU A 38 9.11 -2.09 5.99
N ARG A 39 9.78 -1.04 6.44
CA ARG A 39 9.22 0.32 6.48
C ARG A 39 10.30 1.31 6.03
N PRO A 40 10.47 1.50 4.71
CA PRO A 40 11.62 2.22 4.16
C PRO A 40 11.63 3.72 4.47
N CYS A 41 10.50 4.29 4.88
CA CYS A 41 10.38 5.72 5.15
C CYS A 41 10.53 6.00 6.64
N GLU A 42 11.73 6.27 7.12
CA GLU A 42 12.00 6.61 8.53
C GLU A 42 11.98 8.12 8.78
N CYS A 43 11.37 8.52 9.90
CA CYS A 43 11.41 9.89 10.39
C CYS A 43 12.70 10.14 11.18
N PRO A 44 13.59 11.06 10.74
CA PRO A 44 14.87 11.29 11.39
C PRO A 44 14.75 11.94 12.78
N GLN A 45 13.64 12.61 13.08
CA GLN A 45 13.44 13.28 14.37
C GLN A 45 12.89 12.35 15.46
N SER A 46 12.11 11.34 15.07
CA SER A 46 11.42 10.45 16.03
C SER A 46 11.78 8.97 15.91
N GLY A 47 12.54 8.58 14.88
CA GLY A 47 12.84 7.17 14.54
C GLY A 47 11.62 6.37 14.07
N LYS A 48 10.45 7.00 13.93
CA LYS A 48 9.24 6.30 13.48
C LYS A 48 9.33 5.99 11.98
N SER A 49 9.13 4.72 11.64
CA SER A 49 9.15 4.25 10.25
C SER A 49 7.74 4.12 9.66
N PHE A 50 7.61 4.32 8.35
CA PHE A 50 6.37 4.31 7.58
C PHE A 50 6.55 3.49 6.29
N THR A 51 5.43 2.90 5.81
CA THR A 51 5.40 2.16 4.54
C THR A 51 5.20 3.07 3.32
N GLN A 52 4.78 4.32 3.54
CA GLN A 52 4.51 5.29 2.47
C GLN A 52 5.13 6.64 2.82
N SER A 53 5.70 7.31 1.82
CA SER A 53 6.29 8.64 1.95
C SER A 53 5.25 9.69 2.35
N SER A 54 4.04 9.64 1.80
CA SER A 54 2.94 10.54 2.17
C SER A 54 2.60 10.52 3.66
N HIS A 55 2.67 9.33 4.28
CA HIS A 55 2.48 9.18 5.72
C HIS A 55 3.64 9.77 6.51
N LEU A 56 4.88 9.58 6.05
CA LEU A 56 6.05 10.21 6.65
C LEU A 56 5.97 11.74 6.56
N THR A 57 5.62 12.30 5.40
CA THR A 57 5.48 13.75 5.21
C THR A 57 4.44 14.34 6.16
N ARG A 58 3.23 13.76 6.21
CA ARG A 58 2.19 14.21 7.15
C ARG A 58 2.62 14.08 8.61
N HIS A 59 3.37 13.02 8.94
CA HIS A 59 3.93 12.85 10.27
C HIS A 59 4.97 13.94 10.59
N GLN A 60 5.83 14.28 9.64
CA GLN A 60 6.82 15.35 9.80
C GLN A 60 6.17 16.72 9.97
N GLU A 61 5.04 16.98 9.32
CA GLU A 61 4.26 18.22 9.51
C GLU A 61 3.65 18.34 10.91
N SER A 62 3.51 17.23 11.64
CA SER A 62 2.96 17.21 12.99
C SER A 62 4.01 17.32 14.10
N HIS A 63 5.29 17.40 13.74
CA HIS A 63 6.36 17.76 14.67
C HIS A 63 6.35 19.25 14.99
#